data_AF-A0A8J2R1X1-F1
#
_entry.id   AF-A0A8J2R1X1-F1
#
_cell.length_a   1.000
_cell.length_b   1.000
_cell.length_c   1.000
_cell.angle_alpha   90.00
_cell.angle_beta   90.00
_cell.angle_gamma   90.00
#
_symmetry.space_group_name_H-M   'P 1'
#
loop_
_entity.id
_entity.type
_entity.pdbx_description
1 polymer ?
#
loop_
_entity_poly.entity_id
_entity_poly.type
_entity_poly.pdbx_seq_one_letter_code
_entity_poly.pdbx_strand_id
1 'polypeptide(L)'
;MSEKSELKAVCRCCHTQDMLKAFNRLHENNEIIEIYSEMLHETFGLTLQNTPATGQYTICKTCILQLEAANQFKKQVEQCEAKLGVCQKNSFNCKVNESEMVKLEPGKCEEDEDLGSE
;
A
#
# COMPACT_ATOMS: atom_id res chain seq x y z
N MET A 1 -39.78 -22.91 -8.56
CA MET A 1 -38.42 -23.21 -9.05
C MET A 1 -37.49 -22.25 -8.34
N SER A 2 -36.51 -22.76 -7.59
CA SER A 2 -35.65 -21.96 -6.70
C SER A 2 -34.87 -20.90 -7.48
N GLU A 3 -35.03 -19.64 -7.08
CA GLU A 3 -34.10 -18.57 -7.42
C GLU A 3 -32.76 -18.91 -6.78
N LYS A 4 -31.83 -19.41 -7.59
CA LYS A 4 -30.47 -19.69 -7.17
C LYS A 4 -29.74 -18.35 -7.10
N SER A 5 -29.74 -17.72 -5.93
CA SER A 5 -29.09 -16.44 -5.70
C SER A 5 -27.59 -16.57 -5.98
N GLU A 6 -27.14 -16.07 -7.13
CA GLU A 6 -25.72 -15.91 -7.43
C GLU A 6 -25.15 -14.84 -6.49
N LEU A 7 -24.55 -15.26 -5.38
CA LEU A 7 -23.80 -14.37 -4.50
C LEU A 7 -22.56 -13.88 -5.27
N LYS A 8 -22.65 -12.69 -5.86
CA LYS A 8 -21.52 -12.03 -6.51
C LYS A 8 -20.47 -11.67 -5.45
N ALA A 9 -19.23 -12.08 -5.67
CA ALA A 9 -18.10 -11.68 -4.83
C ALA A 9 -17.90 -10.15 -4.93
N VAL A 10 -17.57 -9.51 -3.80
CA VAL A 10 -17.27 -8.08 -3.70
C VAL A 10 -16.02 -7.86 -2.87
N CYS A 11 -15.24 -6.84 -3.22
CA CYS A 11 -14.09 -6.41 -2.44
C CYS A 11 -14.54 -6.00 -1.03
N ARG A 12 -13.88 -6.51 0.01
CA ARG A 12 -14.23 -6.15 1.39
C ARG A 12 -13.83 -4.75 1.84
N CYS A 13 -12.97 -4.08 1.08
CA CYS A 13 -12.52 -2.73 1.38
C CYS A 13 -13.42 -1.67 0.73
N CYS A 14 -13.85 -1.86 -0.52
CA CYS A 14 -14.59 -0.85 -1.28
C CYS A 14 -15.87 -1.36 -2.00
N HIS A 15 -16.20 -2.64 -1.84
CA HIS A 15 -17.39 -3.28 -2.39
C HIS A 15 -17.49 -3.36 -3.93
N THR A 16 -16.42 -3.06 -4.67
CA THR A 16 -16.37 -3.33 -6.13
C THR A 16 -16.41 -4.82 -6.44
N GLN A 17 -16.89 -5.19 -7.63
CA GLN A 17 -16.94 -6.56 -8.13
C GLN A 17 -15.76 -6.90 -9.07
N ASP A 18 -14.95 -5.91 -9.41
CA ASP A 18 -13.90 -6.06 -10.41
C ASP A 18 -12.54 -6.45 -9.82
N MET A 19 -11.77 -7.23 -10.59
CA MET A 19 -10.35 -7.52 -10.34
C MET A 19 -10.08 -8.05 -8.91
N LEU A 20 -10.97 -8.94 -8.46
CA LEU A 20 -10.95 -9.52 -7.12
C LEU A 20 -9.88 -10.60 -6.99
N LYS A 21 -9.09 -10.51 -5.93
CA LYS A 21 -8.15 -11.53 -5.49
C LYS A 21 -8.55 -12.05 -4.12
N ALA A 22 -8.15 -13.28 -3.78
CA ALA A 22 -8.35 -13.81 -2.45
C ALA A 22 -7.57 -12.98 -1.42
N PHE A 23 -8.25 -12.56 -0.35
CA PHE A 23 -7.73 -11.73 0.73
C PHE A 23 -6.62 -12.45 1.51
N ASN A 24 -6.78 -13.76 1.69
CA ASN A 24 -5.85 -14.58 2.44
C ASN A 24 -4.75 -15.19 1.54
N ARG A 25 -4.54 -14.65 0.34
CA ARG A 25 -3.50 -15.14 -0.58
C ARG A 25 -2.18 -14.48 -0.25
N LEU A 26 -1.15 -15.30 -0.26
CA LEU A 26 0.25 -14.92 -0.17
C LEU A 26 0.58 -13.89 -1.25
N HIS A 27 1.14 -12.75 -0.83
CA HIS A 27 1.79 -11.82 -1.74
C HIS A 27 3.29 -12.09 -1.74
N GLU A 28 3.85 -12.43 -2.90
CA GLU A 28 5.30 -12.61 -3.06
C GLU A 28 5.93 -11.24 -3.39
N ASN A 29 6.17 -10.41 -2.37
CA ASN A 29 7.03 -9.24 -2.52
C ASN A 29 8.47 -9.63 -2.17
N ASN A 30 9.22 -10.05 -3.20
CA ASN A 30 10.67 -10.32 -3.25
C ASN A 30 11.36 -11.17 -2.17
N GLU A 31 10.69 -11.58 -1.08
CA GLU A 31 11.15 -12.55 -0.06
C GLU A 31 10.14 -12.70 1.10
N ILE A 32 9.23 -11.74 1.32
CA ILE A 32 8.28 -11.78 2.45
C ILE A 32 6.91 -12.25 1.97
N ILE A 33 6.47 -13.36 2.55
CA ILE A 33 5.12 -13.88 2.51
C ILE A 33 4.24 -12.98 3.40
N GLU A 34 3.55 -12.00 2.84
CA GLU A 34 2.56 -11.19 3.61
C GLU A 34 1.13 -11.53 3.16
N ILE A 35 0.23 -11.75 4.11
CA ILE A 35 -1.21 -11.97 3.87
C ILE A 35 -1.94 -10.62 3.98
N TYR A 36 -2.82 -10.26 3.04
CA TYR A 36 -3.49 -8.95 3.08
C TYR A 36 -4.33 -8.72 4.35
N SER A 37 -4.80 -9.78 5.00
CA SER A 37 -5.45 -9.68 6.31
C SER A 37 -4.52 -9.23 7.43
N GLU A 38 -3.29 -9.75 7.41
CA GLU A 38 -2.26 -9.37 8.37
C GLU A 38 -1.80 -7.94 8.10
N MET A 39 -1.53 -7.61 6.83
CA MET A 39 -1.17 -6.25 6.43
C MET A 39 -2.23 -5.22 6.83
N LEU A 40 -3.53 -5.54 6.68
CA LEU A 40 -4.62 -4.66 7.12
C LEU A 40 -4.60 -4.43 8.63
N HIS A 41 -4.38 -5.50 9.40
CA HIS A 41 -4.30 -5.42 10.86
C HIS A 41 -3.05 -4.65 11.31
N GLU A 42 -1.89 -4.91 10.72
CA GLU A 42 -0.64 -4.21 11.03
C GLU A 42 -0.69 -2.72 10.68
N THR A 43 -1.39 -2.38 9.60
CA THR A 43 -1.47 -0.99 9.10
C THR A 43 -2.53 -0.17 9.84
N PHE A 44 -3.72 -0.73 10.05
CA PHE A 44 -4.89 0.01 10.54
C PHE A 44 -5.47 -0.52 11.86
N GLY A 45 -4.96 -1.63 12.40
CA GLY A 45 -5.56 -2.30 13.56
C GLY A 45 -6.92 -2.92 13.28
N LEU A 46 -7.26 -3.16 12.01
CA LEU A 46 -8.57 -3.66 11.60
C LEU A 46 -8.52 -5.15 11.26
N THR A 47 -9.46 -5.92 11.81
CA THR A 47 -9.68 -7.33 11.46
C THR A 47 -11.07 -7.50 10.85
N LEU A 48 -11.12 -8.00 9.62
CA LEU A 48 -12.38 -8.24 8.92
C LEU A 48 -13.04 -9.54 9.41
N GLN A 49 -14.28 -9.43 9.90
CA GLN A 49 -15.06 -10.53 10.49
C GLN A 49 -15.49 -11.61 9.48
N ASN A 50 -15.19 -12.87 9.79
CA ASN A 50 -15.49 -14.03 8.94
C ASN A 50 -16.99 -14.31 8.95
N THR A 51 -17.72 -13.75 7.99
CA THR A 51 -19.14 -14.11 7.81
C THR A 51 -19.26 -15.31 6.87
N PRO A 52 -19.76 -16.48 7.35
CA PRO A 52 -19.87 -17.69 6.53
C PRO A 52 -20.77 -17.51 5.29
N ALA A 53 -21.65 -16.51 5.32
CA ALA A 53 -22.60 -16.21 4.23
C ALA A 53 -21.97 -15.56 2.98
N THR A 54 -20.81 -14.90 3.09
CA THR A 54 -20.26 -14.11 1.96
C THR A 54 -19.20 -14.83 1.13
N GLY A 55 -19.02 -16.13 1.35
CA GLY A 55 -18.43 -17.10 0.41
C GLY A 55 -16.95 -16.94 0.03
N GLN A 56 -16.44 -15.73 -0.19
CA GLN A 56 -15.08 -15.49 -0.64
C GLN A 56 -14.59 -14.15 -0.08
N TYR A 57 -13.55 -14.21 0.74
CA TYR A 57 -12.81 -13.04 1.16
C TYR A 57 -12.03 -12.50 -0.01
N THR A 58 -12.48 -11.38 -0.59
CA THR A 58 -11.82 -10.79 -1.74
C THR A 58 -11.42 -9.35 -1.53
N ILE A 59 -10.34 -8.95 -2.21
CA ILE A 59 -9.83 -7.59 -2.30
C ILE A 59 -9.54 -7.26 -3.75
N CYS A 60 -9.92 -6.06 -4.19
CA CYS A 60 -9.62 -5.61 -5.54
C CYS A 60 -8.19 -5.07 -5.66
N LYS A 61 -7.66 -5.01 -6.88
CA LYS A 61 -6.32 -4.49 -7.17
C LYS A 61 -6.07 -3.09 -6.58
N THR A 62 -7.04 -2.18 -6.66
CA THR A 62 -6.88 -0.81 -6.15
C THR A 62 -6.70 -0.78 -4.63
N CYS A 63 -7.49 -1.57 -3.90
CA CYS A 63 -7.37 -1.64 -2.44
C CYS A 63 -6.09 -2.35 -2.00
N ILE A 64 -5.57 -3.32 -2.79
CA ILE A 64 -4.24 -3.88 -2.56
C ILE A 64 -3.18 -2.79 -2.63
N LEU A 65 -3.12 -2.03 -3.73
CA LEU A 65 -2.10 -0.99 -3.93
C LEU A 65 -2.14 0.09 -2.83
N GLN A 66 -3.34 0.49 -2.41
CA GLN A 66 -3.49 1.46 -1.33
C GLN A 66 -3.07 0.89 0.03
N LEU A 67 -3.40 -0.37 0.30
CA LEU A 67 -2.99 -1.04 1.54
C LEU A 67 -1.46 -1.17 1.61
N GLU A 68 -0.82 -1.56 0.51
CA GLU A 68 0.63 -1.64 0.41
C GLU A 68 1.30 -0.27 0.62
N ALA A 69 0.80 0.78 -0.04
CA ALA A 69 1.32 2.13 0.12
C ALA A 69 1.17 2.64 1.55
N ALA A 70 0.03 2.39 2.19
CA ALA A 70 -0.21 2.75 3.58
C ALA A 70 0.72 1.99 4.55
N ASN A 71 0.92 0.69 4.32
CA ASN A 71 1.83 -0.13 5.13
C ASN A 71 3.29 0.37 5.01
N GLN A 72 3.74 0.66 3.78
CA GLN A 72 5.08 1.21 3.54
C GLN A 72 5.24 2.58 4.21
N PHE A 73 4.25 3.47 4.09
CA PHE A 73 4.27 4.76 4.74
C PHE A 73 4.33 4.63 6.27
N LYS A 74 3.55 3.72 6.86
CA LYS A 74 3.61 3.42 8.30
C LYS A 74 5.02 2.95 8.71
N LYS A 75 5.59 1.97 8.01
CA LYS A 75 6.95 1.46 8.27
C LYS A 75 7.99 2.59 8.18
N GLN A 76 7.86 3.51 7.22
CA GLN A 76 8.72 4.69 7.09
C GLN A 76 8.62 5.60 8.33
N VAL A 77 7.39 5.94 8.75
CA VAL A 77 7.16 6.78 9.94
C VAL A 77 7.75 6.13 11.19
N GLU A 78 7.51 4.83 11.40
CA GLU A 78 8.07 4.07 12.54
C GLU A 78 9.61 4.09 12.56
N GLN A 79 10.26 3.97 11.41
CA GLN A 79 11.72 4.07 11.31
C GLN A 79 12.24 5.48 11.63
N CYS A 80 11.54 6.52 11.17
CA CYS A 80 11.88 7.91 11.49
C CYS A 80 11.76 8.17 13.00
N GLU A 81 10.64 7.77 13.62
CA GLU A 81 10.42 7.91 15.06
C GLU A 81 11.45 7.15 15.88
N ALA A 82 11.81 5.92 15.46
CA ALA A 82 12.86 5.15 16.12
C ALA A 82 14.21 5.87 16.08
N LYS A 83 14.59 6.45 14.93
CA LYS A 83 15.82 7.24 14.79
C LYS A 83 15.79 8.49 15.68
N LEU A 84 14.66 9.20 15.75
CA LEU A 84 14.49 10.36 16.63
C LEU A 84 14.59 9.98 18.11
N GLY A 85 13.91 8.92 18.53
CA GLY A 85 13.96 8.42 19.92
C GLY A 85 15.35 7.93 20.34
N VAL A 86 16.11 7.32 19.42
CA VAL A 86 17.51 6.95 19.65
C VAL A 86 18.41 8.20 19.74
N CYS A 87 18.21 9.19 18.87
CA CYS A 87 18.95 10.46 18.92
C CYS A 87 18.70 11.22 20.23
N GLN A 88 17.47 11.20 20.75
CA GLN A 88 17.13 11.82 22.03
C GLN A 88 17.79 11.12 23.23
N LYS A 89 17.90 9.79 23.22
CA LYS A 89 18.60 9.02 24.27
C LYS A 89 20.12 9.20 24.20
N ASN A 90 20.65 9.44 23.01
CA ASN A 90 22.08 9.66 22.75
C ASN A 90 22.45 11.15 22.66
N SER A 91 21.73 12.01 23.39
CA SER A 91 21.92 13.48 23.45
C SER A 91 23.22 13.88 24.17
N PHE A 92 24.33 13.30 23.71
CA PHE A 92 25.66 13.84 23.87
C PHE A 92 26.51 13.80 22.58
N ASN A 93 26.07 13.24 21.43
CA ASN A 93 26.90 13.30 20.21
C ASN A 93 26.28 12.94 18.83
N CYS A 94 25.02 13.24 18.53
CA CYS A 94 24.50 12.97 17.16
C CYS A 94 24.83 14.11 16.19
N LYS A 95 25.97 14.01 15.49
CA LYS A 95 26.23 14.76 14.25
C LYS A 95 25.39 14.11 13.16
N VAL A 96 24.31 14.78 12.75
CA VAL A 96 23.53 14.39 11.58
C VAL A 96 24.43 14.58 10.36
N ASN A 97 24.89 13.48 9.77
CA ASN A 97 25.56 13.53 8.48
C ASN A 97 24.49 13.76 7.41
N GLU A 98 24.36 15.01 6.99
CA GLU A 98 23.60 15.44 5.83
C GLU A 98 24.29 14.89 4.58
N SER A 99 23.87 13.72 4.11
CA SER A 99 24.38 13.14 2.86
C SER A 99 23.32 12.21 2.26
N GLU A 100 22.33 12.81 1.60
CA GLU A 100 21.75 12.42 0.30
C GLU A 100 20.45 13.20 0.08
N MET A 101 20.59 14.49 -0.24
CA MET A 101 19.60 15.12 -1.10
C MET A 101 19.82 14.54 -2.50
N VAL A 102 18.98 13.58 -2.90
CA VAL A 102 18.87 13.20 -4.31
C VAL A 102 18.42 14.44 -5.06
N LYS A 103 19.37 15.04 -5.76
CA LYS A 103 19.17 16.14 -6.69
C LYS A 103 18.26 15.64 -7.81
N LEU A 104 16.95 15.86 -7.67
CA LEU A 104 16.05 15.81 -8.83
C LEU A 104 16.43 16.98 -9.73
N GLU A 105 17.13 16.67 -10.82
CA GLU A 105 17.32 17.61 -11.91
C GLU A 105 15.92 17.99 -12.45
N PRO A 106 15.61 19.28 -12.66
CA PRO A 106 14.34 19.67 -13.25
C PRO A 106 14.33 19.18 -14.71
N GLY A 107 13.37 18.30 -15.02
CA GLY A 107 13.07 17.88 -16.38
C GLY A 107 12.80 19.10 -17.24
N LYS A 108 13.64 19.31 -18.25
CA LYS A 108 13.45 20.32 -19.28
C LYS A 108 12.22 19.92 -20.09
N CYS A 109 11.15 20.70 -19.98
CA CYS A 109 10.07 20.71 -20.95
C CYS A 109 10.65 21.30 -22.24
N GLU A 110 10.94 20.46 -23.23
CA GLU A 110 11.19 20.94 -24.59
C GLU A 110 9.82 21.09 -25.25
N GLU A 111 9.32 22.32 -25.21
CA GLU A 111 8.36 22.83 -26.17
C GLU A 111 9.12 23.00 -27.48
N ASP A 112 9.05 22.00 -28.37
CA ASP A 112 9.44 22.22 -29.76
C ASP A 112 8.25 22.82 -30.50
N GLU A 113 8.47 24.08 -30.89
CA GLU A 113 7.54 24.92 -31.61
C GLU A 113 7.21 24.37 -33.00
N ASP A 114 5.95 24.55 -33.34
CA ASP A 114 5.38 24.42 -34.67
C ASP A 114 6.05 25.43 -35.63
N LEU A 115 6.83 24.93 -36.60
CA LEU A 115 7.29 25.72 -37.74
C LEU A 115 6.81 25.06 -39.03
N GLY A 116 5.67 25.55 -39.53
CA GLY A 116 5.25 25.33 -40.90
C GLY A 116 6.00 26.23 -41.90
N SER A 117 6.43 25.66 -43.02
CA SER A 117 6.64 26.22 -44.37
C SER A 117 7.22 25.08 -45.22
N GLU A 118 6.84 24.74 -46.44
CA GLU A 118 6.07 25.33 -47.55
C GLU A 118 5.52 24.18 -48.41
#